data_AF-A0A382D5Y0-F1
#
_entry.id   AF-A0A382D5Y0-F1
#
_cell.length_a   1.000
_cell.length_b   1.000
_cell.length_c   1.000
_cell.angle_alpha   90.00
_cell.angle_beta   90.00
_cell.angle_gamma   90.00
#
_symmetry.space_group_name_H-M   'P 1'
#
loop_
_entity.id
_entity.type
_entity.pdbx_description
1 polymer ?
#
loop_
_entity_poly.entity_id
_entity_poly.type
_entity_poly.pdbx_seq_one_letter_code
_entity_poly.pdbx_strand_id
1 'polypeptide(L)'
;MSMFVDIAFPISSYNIFTYSVPQKFKSQVEIGSRVTAPLGKRSTTGIIIGFPKKPVFTGTIKSIESLVDSYPVLDKTLWKLVHWMSTYYFTPMGQVAKTVLPAQLSMKYLPQKTWIAEVLPNAESDDLLSSAFAQRNVVDFLHKEKGMFPVTGLKHLASNPMNVCRILEKKVLLPNTVKSLNL
;
A
#
# COMPACT_ATOMS: atom_id res chain seq x y z
N MET A 1 18.72 -16.64 -26.94
CA MET A 1 19.21 -15.23 -26.89
C MET A 1 19.07 -14.67 -25.48
N SER A 2 20.13 -14.10 -24.92
CA SER A 2 20.05 -13.26 -23.71
C SER A 2 19.37 -11.92 -24.08
N MET A 3 18.54 -11.41 -23.17
CA MET A 3 17.85 -10.12 -23.32
C MET A 3 18.25 -9.25 -22.15
N PHE A 4 18.51 -7.97 -22.43
CA PHE A 4 18.95 -7.00 -21.43
C PHE A 4 18.04 -5.80 -21.43
N VAL A 5 17.95 -5.15 -20.27
CA VAL A 5 17.19 -3.93 -20.05
C VAL A 5 18.06 -2.91 -19.34
N ASP A 6 17.91 -1.66 -19.73
CA ASP A 6 18.47 -0.52 -19.04
C ASP A 6 17.45 0.04 -18.06
N ILE A 7 17.85 0.20 -16.81
CA ILE A 7 16.99 0.60 -15.71
C ILE A 7 17.49 1.90 -15.10
N ALA A 8 16.59 2.87 -14.95
CA ALA A 8 16.81 4.06 -14.16
C ALA A 8 16.16 3.88 -12.77
N PHE A 9 16.95 4.03 -11.71
CA PHE A 9 16.46 3.98 -10.34
C PHE A 9 16.17 5.38 -9.79
N PRO A 10 15.21 5.53 -8.84
CA PRO A 10 14.88 6.81 -8.22
C PRO A 10 15.92 7.23 -7.18
N ILE A 11 17.14 7.50 -7.64
CA ILE A 11 18.29 7.96 -6.85
C ILE A 11 18.83 9.28 -7.43
N SER A 12 19.63 9.99 -6.65
CA SER A 12 20.34 11.21 -7.09
C SER A 12 21.54 10.89 -7.99
N SER A 13 21.30 10.16 -9.08
CA SER A 13 22.31 9.78 -10.06
C SER A 13 21.70 9.63 -11.44
N TYR A 14 22.41 10.11 -12.46
CA TYR A 14 22.06 9.92 -13.88
C TYR A 14 22.47 8.55 -14.43
N ASN A 15 23.06 7.70 -13.60
CA ASN A 15 23.53 6.40 -14.04
C ASN A 15 22.36 5.51 -14.44
N ILE A 16 22.56 4.84 -15.56
CA ILE A 16 21.67 3.82 -16.12
C ILE A 16 22.32 2.47 -15.86
N PHE A 17 21.53 1.51 -15.37
CA PHE A 17 22.04 0.21 -14.96
C PHE A 17 21.47 -0.89 -15.84
N THR A 18 22.35 -1.68 -16.43
CA THR A 18 21.96 -2.79 -17.31
C THR A 18 21.76 -4.08 -16.51
N TYR A 19 20.62 -4.74 -16.71
CA TYR A 19 20.27 -6.02 -16.10
C TYR A 19 19.84 -7.03 -17.15
N SER A 20 20.05 -8.32 -16.88
CA SER A 20 19.51 -9.39 -17.71
C SER A 20 18.04 -9.66 -17.39
N VAL A 21 17.27 -10.07 -18.39
CA VAL A 21 15.86 -10.41 -18.26
C VAL A 21 15.70 -11.94 -18.18
N PRO A 22 15.25 -12.49 -17.04
CA PRO A 22 14.88 -13.90 -16.92
C PRO A 22 13.86 -14.32 -17.97
N GLN A 23 13.92 -15.59 -18.42
CA GLN A 23 13.07 -16.10 -19.51
C GLN A 23 11.57 -15.84 -19.29
N LYS A 24 11.10 -15.96 -18.04
CA LYS A 24 9.70 -15.73 -17.64
C LYS A 24 9.17 -14.32 -17.89
N PHE A 25 10.04 -13.31 -18.03
CA PHE A 25 9.64 -11.91 -18.20
C PHE A 25 9.87 -11.37 -19.61
N LYS A 26 10.54 -12.11 -20.49
CA LYS A 26 10.99 -11.60 -21.81
C LYS A 26 9.86 -11.11 -22.71
N SER A 27 8.66 -11.69 -22.62
CA SER A 27 7.49 -11.29 -23.40
C SER A 27 6.66 -10.18 -22.76
N GLN A 28 7.01 -9.73 -21.55
CA GLN A 28 6.23 -8.76 -20.76
C GLN A 28 6.99 -7.45 -20.52
N VAL A 29 8.32 -7.45 -20.65
CA VAL A 29 9.12 -6.25 -20.42
C VAL A 29 8.96 -5.26 -21.57
N GLU A 30 8.63 -4.03 -21.22
CA GLU A 30 8.49 -2.90 -22.15
C GLU A 30 9.10 -1.62 -21.54
N ILE A 31 9.47 -0.65 -22.37
CA ILE A 31 9.87 0.68 -21.87
C ILE A 31 8.73 1.28 -21.04
N GLY A 32 9.05 1.87 -19.91
CA GLY A 32 8.07 2.42 -18.97
C GLY A 32 7.54 1.41 -17.95
N SER A 33 7.95 0.13 -18.04
CA SER A 33 7.62 -0.88 -17.02
C SER A 33 8.42 -0.65 -15.75
N ARG A 34 7.77 -0.81 -14.58
CA ARG A 34 8.45 -0.87 -13.29
C ARG A 34 8.94 -2.28 -13.02
N VAL A 35 10.19 -2.39 -12.62
CA VAL A 35 10.86 -3.65 -12.27
C VAL A 35 11.59 -3.52 -10.95
N THR A 36 11.64 -4.62 -10.22
CA THR A 36 12.43 -4.73 -9.00
C THR A 36 13.76 -5.40 -9.35
N ALA A 37 14.87 -4.81 -8.93
CA ALA A 37 16.21 -5.32 -9.21
C ALA A 37 17.21 -4.95 -8.10
N PRO A 38 18.30 -5.72 -7.94
CA PRO A 38 19.27 -5.47 -6.88
C PRO A 38 20.14 -4.25 -7.20
N LEU A 39 20.12 -3.25 -6.32
CA LEU A 39 20.95 -2.04 -6.35
C LEU A 39 21.82 -1.99 -5.09
N GLY A 40 23.10 -2.31 -5.24
CA GLY A 40 24.01 -2.51 -4.10
C GLY A 40 23.59 -3.72 -3.26
N LYS A 41 23.32 -3.49 -1.97
CA LYS A 41 22.90 -4.51 -0.99
C LYS A 41 21.38 -4.69 -0.86
N ARG A 42 20.58 -3.83 -1.51
CA ARG A 42 19.12 -3.82 -1.39
C ARG A 42 18.46 -4.10 -2.73
N SER A 43 17.22 -4.58 -2.68
CA SER A 43 16.34 -4.60 -3.84
C SER A 43 15.62 -3.27 -3.97
N THR A 44 15.50 -2.74 -5.19
CA THR A 44 14.90 -1.42 -5.45
C THR A 44 14.06 -1.47 -6.71
N THR A 45 12.92 -0.76 -6.70
CA THR A 45 12.11 -0.55 -7.90
C THR A 45 12.71 0.52 -8.78
N GLY A 46 12.94 0.20 -10.04
CA GLY A 46 13.34 1.13 -11.10
C GLY A 46 12.41 1.01 -12.31
N ILE A 47 12.69 1.80 -13.34
CA ILE A 47 11.91 1.83 -14.58
C ILE A 47 12.79 1.46 -15.75
N ILE A 48 12.27 0.60 -16.63
CA ILE A 48 12.92 0.22 -17.88
C ILE A 48 12.89 1.43 -18.82
N ILE A 49 14.06 1.84 -19.29
CA ILE A 49 14.23 2.99 -20.18
C ILE A 49 14.74 2.61 -21.57
N GLY A 50 15.20 1.36 -21.75
CA GLY A 50 15.79 0.91 -23.00
C GLY A 50 16.15 -0.58 -23.01
N PHE A 51 16.48 -1.08 -24.20
CA PHE A 51 16.88 -2.46 -24.46
C PHE A 51 18.25 -2.49 -25.14
N PRO A 52 19.35 -2.50 -24.38
CA PRO A 52 20.67 -2.53 -24.98
C PRO A 52 20.90 -3.87 -25.67
N LYS A 53 21.50 -3.84 -26.88
CA LYS A 53 21.86 -5.07 -27.61
C LYS A 53 22.91 -5.89 -26.85
N LYS A 54 23.82 -5.22 -26.15
CA LYS A 54 24.88 -5.80 -25.32
C LYS A 54 25.14 -4.90 -24.11
N PRO A 55 25.43 -5.46 -22.93
CA PRO A 55 25.84 -4.67 -21.77
C PRO A 55 27.20 -4.01 -22.03
N VAL A 56 27.37 -2.78 -21.55
CA VAL A 56 28.67 -2.07 -21.56
C VAL A 56 29.59 -2.63 -20.47
N PHE A 57 29.01 -3.02 -19.34
CA PHE A 57 29.75 -3.61 -18.22
C PHE A 57 30.22 -5.02 -18.56
N THR A 58 31.51 -5.29 -18.34
CA THR A 58 32.18 -6.55 -18.68
C THR A 58 32.14 -7.59 -17.55
N GLY A 59 31.74 -7.19 -16.34
CA GLY A 59 31.58 -8.12 -15.22
C GLY A 59 30.23 -8.85 -15.23
N THR A 60 29.92 -9.54 -14.14
CA THR A 60 28.68 -10.31 -14.00
C THR A 60 27.45 -9.40 -13.97
N ILE A 61 26.59 -9.55 -14.97
CA ILE A 61 25.31 -8.84 -15.06
C ILE A 61 24.28 -9.52 -14.15
N LYS A 62 23.68 -8.75 -13.24
CA LYS A 62 22.59 -9.22 -12.39
C LYS A 62 21.27 -9.26 -13.19
N SER A 63 20.34 -10.10 -12.75
CA SER A 63 18.99 -10.17 -13.35
C SER A 63 17.99 -9.28 -12.62
N ILE A 64 16.93 -8.87 -13.32
CA ILE A 64 15.73 -8.33 -12.66
C ILE A 64 15.06 -9.44 -11.82
N GLU A 65 14.51 -9.06 -10.67
CA GLU A 65 13.87 -9.98 -9.73
C GLU A 65 12.39 -10.20 -10.09
N SER A 66 11.68 -9.12 -10.41
CA SER A 66 10.26 -9.16 -10.78
C SER A 66 9.81 -7.94 -11.59
N LEU A 67 8.69 -8.08 -12.29
CA LEU A 67 7.87 -6.97 -12.77
C LEU A 67 6.94 -6.51 -11.64
N VAL A 68 6.85 -5.21 -11.40
CA VAL A 68 5.96 -4.64 -10.38
C VAL A 68 4.52 -4.58 -10.88
N ASP A 69 4.35 -4.34 -12.18
CA ASP A 69 3.06 -4.17 -12.85
C ASP A 69 2.96 -5.13 -14.04
N SER A 70 1.74 -5.52 -14.40
CA SER A 70 1.49 -6.38 -15.57
C SER A 70 1.68 -5.67 -16.91
N TYR A 71 1.66 -4.33 -16.91
CA TYR A 71 1.78 -3.48 -18.09
C TYR A 71 2.63 -2.24 -17.77
N PRO A 72 3.19 -1.55 -18.78
CA PRO A 72 3.89 -0.29 -18.58
C PRO A 72 3.00 0.76 -17.91
N VAL A 73 3.42 1.23 -16.75
CA VAL A 73 2.73 2.32 -16.04
C VAL A 73 3.04 3.68 -16.66
N LEU A 74 4.16 3.79 -17.36
CA LEU A 74 4.47 4.91 -18.22
C LEU A 74 4.21 4.50 -19.67
N ASP A 75 3.03 4.85 -20.18
CA ASP A 75 2.72 4.67 -21.58
C ASP A 75 3.60 5.58 -22.47
N LYS A 76 3.47 5.48 -23.80
CA LYS A 76 4.30 6.26 -24.73
C LYS A 76 4.19 7.77 -24.53
N THR A 77 3.02 8.27 -24.14
CA THR A 77 2.78 9.70 -23.96
C THR A 77 3.41 10.20 -22.68
N LEU A 78 3.19 9.48 -21.58
CA LEU A 78 3.74 9.80 -20.27
C LEU A 78 5.27 9.61 -20.26
N TRP A 79 5.78 8.61 -20.98
CA TRP A 79 7.21 8.41 -21.18
C TRP A 79 7.87 9.61 -21.87
N LYS A 80 7.24 10.17 -22.93
CA LYS A 80 7.74 11.40 -23.58
C LYS A 80 7.76 12.58 -22.61
N LEU A 81 6.74 12.72 -21.76
CA LEU A 81 6.70 13.78 -20.75
C LEU A 81 7.82 13.60 -19.72
N VAL A 82 8.00 12.38 -19.19
CA VAL A 82 9.07 12.05 -18.24
C VAL A 82 10.44 12.34 -18.84
N HIS A 83 10.66 11.96 -20.10
CA HIS A 83 11.90 12.25 -20.80
C HIS A 83 12.11 13.76 -20.96
N TRP A 84 11.10 14.49 -21.42
CA TRP A 84 11.17 15.95 -21.55
C TRP A 84 11.47 16.64 -20.22
N MET A 85 10.79 16.26 -19.13
CA MET A 85 11.03 16.82 -17.79
C MET A 85 12.46 16.54 -17.32
N SER A 86 12.96 15.31 -17.52
CA SER A 86 14.32 14.94 -17.15
C SER A 86 15.36 15.78 -17.87
N THR A 87 15.18 16.02 -19.18
CA THR A 87 16.06 16.85 -19.98
C THR A 87 15.95 18.34 -19.62
N TYR A 88 14.72 18.87 -19.53
CA TYR A 88 14.47 20.30 -19.34
C TYR A 88 14.90 20.78 -17.95
N TYR A 89 14.60 20.00 -16.91
CA TYR A 89 14.92 20.38 -15.53
C TYR A 89 16.23 19.79 -15.03
N PHE A 90 17.05 19.19 -15.90
CA PHE A 90 18.29 18.49 -15.51
C PHE A 90 18.05 17.65 -14.25
N THR A 91 17.11 16.71 -14.34
CA THR A 91 16.71 15.87 -13.22
C THR A 91 16.87 14.40 -13.61
N PRO A 92 17.47 13.54 -12.77
CA PRO A 92 17.62 12.13 -13.09
C PRO A 92 16.32 11.44 -13.48
N MET A 93 16.34 10.69 -14.59
CA MET A 93 15.15 10.04 -15.17
C MET A 93 14.37 9.22 -14.14
N GLY A 94 15.07 8.44 -13.30
CA GLY A 94 14.42 7.62 -12.27
C GLY A 94 13.69 8.43 -11.20
N GLN A 95 14.16 9.64 -10.86
CA GLN A 95 13.44 10.53 -9.95
C GLN A 95 12.21 11.13 -10.61
N VAL A 96 12.34 11.65 -11.83
CA VAL A 96 11.19 12.18 -12.58
C VAL A 96 10.10 11.12 -12.72
N ALA A 97 10.50 9.91 -13.13
CA ALA A 97 9.59 8.80 -13.31
C ALA A 97 8.88 8.40 -12.00
N LYS A 98 9.57 8.45 -10.85
CA LYS A 98 8.95 8.25 -9.54
C LYS A 98 7.97 9.38 -9.19
N THR A 99 8.30 10.62 -9.50
CA THR A 99 7.48 11.80 -9.17
C THR A 99 6.17 11.83 -9.97
N VAL A 100 6.21 11.40 -11.23
CA VAL A 100 5.02 11.37 -12.10
C VAL A 100 4.02 10.28 -11.66
N LEU A 101 4.49 9.23 -10.99
CA LEU A 101 3.66 8.11 -10.57
C LEU A 101 3.10 8.32 -9.15
N PRO A 102 1.83 7.94 -8.88
CA PRO A 102 1.29 7.97 -7.53
C PRO A 102 2.10 7.09 -6.56
N ALA A 103 2.30 7.56 -5.34
CA ALA A 103 3.08 6.84 -4.32
C ALA A 103 2.54 5.43 -4.01
N GLN A 104 1.23 5.24 -4.18
CA GLN A 104 0.51 4.02 -3.84
C GLN A 104 0.15 3.19 -5.08
N LEU A 105 0.76 3.49 -6.23
CA LEU A 105 0.46 2.83 -7.49
C LEU A 105 0.72 1.33 -7.40
N SER A 106 -0.32 0.56 -7.69
CA SER A 106 -0.34 -0.92 -7.68
C SER A 106 -0.21 -1.54 -6.29
N MET A 107 -0.39 -0.75 -5.23
CA MET A 107 -0.75 -1.33 -3.94
C MET A 107 -2.15 -1.94 -4.05
N LYS A 108 -2.29 -3.17 -3.56
CA LYS A 108 -3.61 -3.78 -3.40
C LYS A 108 -4.40 -2.90 -2.42
N TYR A 109 -5.55 -2.41 -2.88
CA TYR A 109 -6.47 -1.69 -2.00
C TYR A 109 -6.80 -2.57 -0.81
N LEU A 110 -6.46 -2.08 0.38
CA LEU A 110 -6.89 -2.65 1.63
C LEU A 110 -7.97 -1.69 2.15
N PRO A 111 -9.25 -2.09 2.16
CA PRO A 111 -10.30 -1.26 2.68
C PRO A 111 -10.00 -0.85 4.11
N GLN A 112 -10.38 0.38 4.47
CA GLN A 112 -10.19 0.86 5.83
C GLN A 112 -10.98 -0.02 6.78
N LYS A 113 -10.26 -0.68 7.69
CA LYS A 113 -10.88 -1.48 8.75
C LYS A 113 -11.56 -0.53 9.73
N THR A 114 -12.89 -0.59 9.79
CA THR A 114 -13.65 0.11 10.82
C THR A 114 -14.09 -0.89 11.88
N TRP A 115 -13.87 -0.51 13.14
CA TRP A 115 -14.37 -1.26 14.29
C TRP A 115 -15.83 -0.93 14.51
N ILE A 116 -16.67 -1.95 14.70
CA ILE A 116 -18.11 -1.79 14.89
C ILE A 116 -18.50 -2.41 16.23
N ALA A 117 -19.29 -1.69 17.01
CA ALA A 117 -19.92 -2.17 18.23
C ALA A 117 -21.38 -2.56 17.95
N GLU A 118 -21.76 -3.73 18.45
CA GLU A 118 -23.12 -4.27 18.39
C GLU A 118 -23.43 -4.90 19.75
N VAL A 119 -24.58 -4.57 20.32
CA VAL A 119 -25.04 -5.09 21.60
C VAL A 119 -25.85 -6.36 21.40
N LEU A 120 -25.65 -7.35 22.29
CA LEU A 120 -26.51 -8.54 22.32
C LEU A 120 -27.93 -8.16 22.75
N PRO A 121 -28.97 -8.76 22.13
CA PRO A 121 -30.36 -8.50 22.51
C PRO A 121 -30.68 -8.75 24.00
N ASN A 122 -29.90 -9.61 24.67
CA ASN A 122 -30.14 -10.07 26.05
C ASN A 122 -29.01 -9.67 27.03
N ALA A 123 -28.22 -8.64 26.73
CA ALA A 123 -27.22 -8.14 27.68
C ALA A 123 -27.91 -7.32 28.79
N GLU A 124 -28.17 -7.92 29.95
CA GLU A 124 -28.68 -7.19 31.11
C GLU A 124 -27.55 -6.37 31.76
N SER A 125 -27.77 -5.05 31.85
CA SER A 125 -26.79 -4.02 32.20
C SER A 125 -26.54 -3.83 33.69
N ASP A 126 -27.37 -4.41 34.55
CA ASP A 126 -27.64 -3.77 35.85
C ASP A 126 -26.63 -4.09 36.97
N ASP A 127 -25.97 -5.26 36.96
CA ASP A 127 -24.99 -5.61 38.01
C ASP A 127 -23.51 -5.37 37.60
N LEU A 128 -23.18 -5.38 36.31
CA LEU A 128 -21.76 -5.38 35.84
C LEU A 128 -21.17 -3.99 35.54
N LEU A 129 -22.00 -2.94 35.54
CA LEU A 129 -21.66 -1.59 35.06
C LEU A 129 -21.87 -0.46 36.09
N SER A 130 -22.25 -0.80 37.32
CA SER A 130 -22.65 0.16 38.36
C SER A 130 -21.62 1.24 38.68
N SER A 131 -20.32 0.97 38.52
CA SER A 131 -19.22 1.91 38.77
C SER A 131 -18.58 2.53 37.52
N ALA A 132 -19.00 2.15 36.30
CA ALA A 132 -18.34 2.54 35.06
C ALA A 132 -19.26 3.36 34.13
N PHE A 133 -19.41 4.65 34.43
CA PHE A 133 -20.31 5.60 33.73
C PHE A 133 -20.17 5.57 32.19
N ALA A 134 -18.94 5.59 31.66
CA ALA A 134 -18.70 5.58 30.22
C ALA A 134 -19.07 4.25 29.53
N GLN A 135 -18.99 3.12 30.25
CA GLN A 135 -19.42 1.82 29.72
C GLN A 135 -20.94 1.75 29.62
N ARG A 136 -21.63 2.23 30.66
CA ARG A 136 -23.09 2.30 30.70
C ARG A 136 -23.65 3.17 29.58
N ASN A 137 -23.14 4.39 29.39
CA ASN A 137 -23.60 5.28 28.33
C ASN A 137 -23.46 4.67 26.93
N VAL A 138 -22.39 3.92 26.67
CA VAL A 138 -22.19 3.24 25.39
C VAL A 138 -23.19 2.10 25.21
N VAL A 139 -23.41 1.26 26.23
CA VAL A 139 -24.37 0.14 26.18
C VAL A 139 -25.81 0.65 26.05
N ASP A 140 -26.21 1.65 26.84
CA ASP A 140 -27.54 2.25 26.81
C ASP A 140 -27.84 2.88 25.44
N PHE A 141 -26.86 3.59 24.86
CA PHE A 141 -27.00 4.18 23.52
C PHE A 141 -27.17 3.11 22.45
N LEU A 142 -26.35 2.06 22.48
CA LEU A 142 -26.42 0.97 21.50
C LEU A 142 -27.72 0.14 21.66
N HIS A 143 -28.25 -0.03 22.87
CA HIS A 143 -29.57 -0.64 23.10
C HIS A 143 -30.71 0.21 22.55
N LYS A 144 -30.64 1.54 22.74
CA LYS A 144 -31.68 2.48 22.30
C LYS A 144 -31.79 2.54 20.78
N GLU A 145 -30.65 2.61 20.10
CA GLU A 145 -30.60 2.77 18.65
C GLU A 145 -30.74 1.45 17.87
N LYS A 146 -30.65 0.29 18.54
CA LYS A 146 -30.81 -1.05 17.95
C LYS A 146 -30.08 -1.22 16.61
N GLY A 147 -28.76 -1.01 16.61
CA GLY A 147 -27.97 -1.08 15.37
C GLY A 147 -26.49 -1.31 15.56
N MET A 148 -25.81 -1.52 14.44
CA MET A 148 -24.35 -1.62 14.34
C MET A 148 -23.75 -0.22 14.22
N PHE A 149 -22.88 0.17 15.15
CA PHE A 149 -22.28 1.52 15.15
C PHE A 149 -20.76 1.49 15.02
N PRO A 150 -20.15 2.35 14.19
CA PRO A 150 -18.71 2.48 14.15
C PRO A 150 -18.22 3.02 15.50
N VAL A 151 -17.19 2.40 16.08
CA VAL A 151 -16.61 2.78 17.38
C VAL A 151 -16.11 4.24 17.35
N THR A 152 -15.72 4.75 16.19
CA THR A 152 -15.35 6.15 15.99
C THR A 152 -16.51 7.13 16.24
N GLY A 153 -17.76 6.72 15.99
CA GLY A 153 -18.97 7.50 16.25
C GLY A 153 -19.31 7.63 17.74
N LEU A 154 -18.74 6.77 18.59
CA LEU A 154 -19.01 6.74 20.05
C LEU A 154 -18.15 7.75 20.85
N LYS A 155 -17.36 8.60 20.19
CA LYS A 155 -16.50 9.61 20.86
C LYS A 155 -17.27 10.57 21.76
N HIS A 156 -18.52 10.88 21.43
CA HIS A 156 -19.36 11.75 22.25
C HIS A 156 -19.79 11.08 23.57
N LEU A 157 -19.66 9.75 23.67
CA LEU A 157 -20.08 8.98 24.84
C LEU A 157 -18.90 8.55 25.73
N ALA A 158 -17.69 8.47 25.17
CA ALA A 158 -16.49 8.10 25.92
C ALA A 158 -15.22 8.74 25.32
N SER A 159 -14.28 9.15 26.18
CA SER A 159 -12.99 9.72 25.76
C SER A 159 -12.10 8.72 25.01
N ASN A 160 -12.26 7.42 25.29
CA ASN A 160 -11.61 6.33 24.55
C ASN A 160 -12.60 5.19 24.26
N PRO A 161 -13.43 5.34 23.21
CA PRO A 161 -14.48 4.38 22.89
C PRO A 161 -13.93 2.98 22.58
N MET A 162 -12.73 2.90 21.99
CA MET A 162 -12.07 1.63 21.67
C MET A 162 -11.78 0.81 22.92
N ASN A 163 -11.19 1.45 23.94
CA ASN A 163 -10.87 0.75 25.19
C ASN A 163 -12.15 0.35 25.94
N VAL A 164 -13.17 1.21 25.93
CA VAL A 164 -14.49 0.90 26.51
C VAL A 164 -15.12 -0.31 25.84
N CYS A 165 -15.18 -0.32 24.51
CA CYS A 165 -15.68 -1.43 23.69
C CYS A 165 -14.92 -2.75 23.94
N ARG A 166 -13.59 -2.70 24.05
CA ARG A 166 -12.76 -3.89 24.36
C ARG A 166 -12.98 -4.42 25.77
N ILE A 167 -13.24 -3.54 26.74
CA ILE A 167 -13.57 -3.96 28.12
C ILE A 167 -14.96 -4.60 28.15
N LEU A 168 -15.93 -4.04 27.43
CA LEU A 168 -17.29 -4.57 27.30
C LEU A 168 -17.33 -5.92 26.58
N GLU A 169 -16.48 -6.13 25.57
CA GLU A 169 -16.27 -7.43 24.92
C GLU A 169 -15.77 -8.48 25.91
N LYS A 170 -14.76 -8.15 26.73
CA LYS A 170 -14.26 -9.05 27.78
C LYS A 170 -15.32 -9.39 28.84
N LYS A 171 -16.27 -8.50 29.07
CA LYS A 171 -17.42 -8.71 29.98
C LYS A 171 -18.57 -9.48 29.31
N VAL A 172 -18.41 -9.96 28.08
CA VAL A 172 -19.41 -10.72 27.29
C VAL A 172 -20.65 -9.89 26.90
N LEU A 173 -20.59 -8.57 27.03
CA LEU A 173 -21.71 -7.67 26.72
C LEU A 173 -21.74 -7.25 25.24
N LEU A 174 -20.59 -7.34 24.55
CA LEU A 174 -20.43 -7.03 23.13
C LEU A 174 -19.56 -8.11 22.42
N PRO A 175 -20.09 -9.29 22.06
CA PRO A 175 -19.29 -10.37 21.46
C PRO A 175 -18.87 -10.10 20.01
N ASN A 176 -19.50 -9.14 19.31
CA ASN A 176 -19.23 -8.84 17.91
C ASN A 176 -18.34 -7.59 17.68
N THR A 177 -17.79 -7.00 18.75
CA THR A 177 -17.10 -5.69 18.70
C THR A 177 -15.84 -5.65 17.83
N VAL A 178 -15.36 -6.82 17.40
CA VAL A 178 -14.03 -6.99 16.79
C VAL A 178 -14.16 -7.60 15.38
N LYS A 179 -15.28 -7.39 14.68
CA LYS A 179 -15.27 -7.60 13.22
C LYS A 179 -14.86 -6.31 12.54
N SER A 180 -13.58 -6.22 12.19
CA SER A 180 -13.13 -5.25 11.19
C SER A 180 -13.90 -5.53 9.91
N LEU A 181 -14.91 -4.72 9.62
CA LEU A 181 -15.60 -4.78 8.34
C LEU A 181 -14.80 -3.98 7.33
N ASN A 182 -14.60 -4.61 6.19
CA ASN A 182 -14.07 -3.97 5.00
C ASN A 182 -15.23 -3.14 4.42
N LEU A 183 -15.11 -1.82 4.45
CA LEU A 183 -15.98 -0.92 3.67
C LEU A 183 -15.57 -0.93 2.20
#